data_AF-A0A933L5A9-F1
#
_entry.id   AF-A0A933L5A9-F1
#
_cell.length_a   1.000
_cell.length_b   1.000
_cell.length_c   1.000
_cell.angle_alpha   90.00
_cell.angle_beta   90.00
_cell.angle_gamma   90.00
#
_symmetry.space_group_name_H-M   'P 1'
#
loop_
_entity.id
_entity.type
_entity.pdbx_description
1 polymer ?
#
loop_
_entity_poly.entity_id
_entity_poly.type
_entity_poly.pdbx_seq_one_letter_code
_entity_poly.pdbx_strand_id
1 'polypeptide(L)'
;MDDGIARKSAPYLFLGQTTSLCETCLGLVPAKIIEEDGGIYYSKRCPEHGVMKTLVSDDPVYWRRTLDYLKPGDRPLAPATRTERGCPWDCGLCPDHEQHSCLAIVEINEACNLACPVCFADSSPKRATHRSLAEVERMLDALVASEGEPDLVQISGGEPTIHPQILEILAAARRRPIRHVMLNTNGIRIAEDPAFVDALAELRPGFEVYLQFDSLSDEALKNIRGAALGRIRRQALANLEARNISTT
;
A
#
# COMPACT_ATOMS: atom_id res chain seq x y z
N MET A 1 53.90 37.51 -0.36
CA MET A 1 52.46 37.58 -0.12
C MET A 1 51.86 36.42 -0.87
N ASP A 2 51.76 35.29 -0.16
CA ASP A 2 51.20 34.06 -0.71
C ASP A 2 49.68 34.19 -0.55
N ASP A 3 49.04 34.79 -1.55
CA ASP A 3 47.58 34.84 -1.63
C ASP A 3 47.10 33.41 -1.95
N GLY A 4 47.11 32.58 -0.91
CA GLY A 4 46.85 31.16 -0.98
C GLY A 4 45.53 30.87 -1.70
N ILE A 5 45.56 29.90 -2.61
CA ILE A 5 44.41 29.48 -3.39
C ILE A 5 43.30 28.97 -2.45
N ALA A 6 42.33 29.83 -2.12
CA ALA A 6 41.17 29.47 -1.33
C ALA A 6 40.15 28.71 -2.20
N ARG A 7 39.98 27.41 -1.93
CA ARG A 7 38.95 26.60 -2.59
C ARG A 7 37.58 26.90 -1.99
N LYS A 8 36.56 27.08 -2.83
CA LYS A 8 35.17 27.21 -2.39
C LYS A 8 34.62 25.84 -2.00
N SER A 9 34.08 25.73 -0.79
CA SER A 9 33.31 24.55 -0.37
C SER A 9 31.96 24.51 -1.09
N ALA A 10 31.43 23.32 -1.30
CA ALA A 10 30.04 23.17 -1.71
C ALA A 10 29.10 23.67 -0.59
N PRO A 11 27.94 24.25 -0.91
CA PRO A 11 26.98 24.71 0.08
C PRO A 11 26.18 23.58 0.74
N TYR A 12 26.47 22.32 0.43
CA TYR A 12 25.77 21.13 0.91
C TYR A 12 26.75 20.01 1.28
N LEU A 13 26.29 19.08 2.11
CA LEU A 13 26.98 17.82 2.39
C LEU A 13 26.54 16.75 1.38
N PHE A 14 27.49 16.06 0.76
CA PHE A 14 27.21 14.94 -0.15
C PHE A 14 27.14 13.64 0.65
N LEU A 15 26.00 12.94 0.58
CA LEU A 15 25.75 11.71 1.31
C LEU A 15 25.83 10.46 0.43
N GLY A 16 25.58 10.59 -0.88
CA GLY A 16 25.62 9.45 -1.78
C GLY A 16 25.01 9.75 -3.15
N GLN A 17 24.89 8.71 -3.97
CA GLN A 17 24.27 8.78 -5.29
C GLN A 17 23.24 7.67 -5.45
N THR A 18 22.21 7.95 -6.23
CA THR A 18 21.15 7.02 -6.59
C THR A 18 20.58 7.39 -7.97
N THR A 19 19.57 6.65 -8.42
CA THR A 19 18.75 7.02 -9.57
C THR A 19 17.40 7.52 -9.08
N SER A 20 16.83 8.51 -9.76
CA SER A 20 15.51 9.07 -9.46
C SER A 20 14.73 9.30 -10.75
N LEU A 21 13.51 9.81 -10.65
CA LEU A 21 12.67 10.19 -11.78
C LEU A 21 12.70 11.71 -11.97
N CYS A 22 12.74 12.15 -13.23
CA CYS A 22 12.47 13.54 -13.59
C CYS A 22 11.04 13.90 -13.18
N GLU A 23 10.84 15.08 -12.57
CA GLU A 23 9.51 15.54 -12.13
C GLU A 23 8.54 15.85 -13.28
N THR A 24 9.05 15.96 -14.51
CA THR A 24 8.24 16.32 -15.67
C THR A 24 7.99 15.13 -16.58
N CYS A 25 9.05 14.51 -17.11
CA CYS A 25 8.90 13.38 -18.04
C CYS A 25 8.92 12.01 -17.39
N LEU A 26 9.15 11.91 -16.07
CA LEU A 26 9.29 10.65 -15.33
C LEU A 26 10.40 9.73 -15.87
N GLY A 27 11.31 10.25 -16.69
CA GLY A 27 12.49 9.51 -17.13
C GLY A 27 13.49 9.32 -15.99
N LEU A 28 14.24 8.21 -16.04
CA LEU A 28 15.30 7.92 -15.06
C LEU A 28 16.46 8.91 -15.21
N VAL A 29 16.91 9.46 -14.09
CA VAL A 29 17.99 10.44 -14.01
C VAL A 29 18.92 10.13 -12.83
N PRO A 30 20.24 10.37 -12.96
CA PRO A 30 21.14 10.29 -11.83
C PRO A 30 20.81 11.38 -10.80
N ALA A 31 20.88 11.02 -9.53
CA ALA A 31 20.60 11.89 -8.41
C ALA A 31 21.71 11.81 -7.36
N LYS A 32 22.10 12.96 -6.81
CA LYS A 32 22.89 13.04 -5.60
C LYS A 32 21.96 13.11 -4.41
N ILE A 33 22.27 12.36 -3.36
CA ILE A 33 21.69 12.51 -2.03
C ILE A 33 22.53 13.55 -1.32
N ILE A 34 21.93 14.68 -0.98
CA ILE A 34 22.60 15.79 -0.31
C ILE A 34 21.84 16.20 0.93
N GLU A 35 22.56 16.76 1.90
CA GLU A 35 21.98 17.47 3.03
C GLU A 35 22.28 18.96 2.90
N GLU A 36 21.24 19.77 2.98
CA GLU A 36 21.28 21.22 2.80
C GLU A 36 20.13 21.82 3.64
N ASP A 37 20.33 22.96 4.30
CA ASP A 37 19.28 23.69 5.03
C ASP A 37 18.40 22.84 5.98
N GLY A 38 18.97 21.81 6.60
CA GLY A 38 18.24 20.93 7.53
C GLY A 38 17.34 19.89 6.87
N GLY A 39 17.42 19.70 5.55
CA GLY A 39 16.71 18.66 4.81
C GLY A 39 17.65 17.74 4.01
N ILE A 40 17.14 16.55 3.69
CA ILE A 40 17.77 15.61 2.77
C ILE A 40 17.10 15.74 1.41
N TYR A 41 17.90 16.00 0.37
CA TYR A 41 17.41 16.24 -0.97
C TYR A 41 18.01 15.29 -1.99
N TYR A 42 17.21 14.96 -3.00
CA TYR A 42 17.71 14.45 -4.27
C TYR A 42 17.96 15.62 -5.23
N SER A 43 19.23 15.92 -5.47
CA SER A 43 19.66 16.86 -6.51
C SER A 43 19.91 16.09 -7.79
N LYS A 44 19.08 16.32 -8.81
CA LYS A 44 19.01 15.54 -10.04
C LYS A 44 19.08 16.43 -11.28
N ARG A 45 19.49 15.86 -12.42
CA ARG A 45 19.58 16.59 -13.70
C ARG A 45 18.98 15.76 -14.82
N CYS A 46 17.86 16.21 -15.37
CA CYS A 46 17.29 15.70 -16.60
C CYS A 46 17.97 16.37 -17.81
N PRO A 47 18.35 15.60 -18.86
CA PRO A 47 18.88 16.18 -20.09
C PRO A 47 17.93 17.19 -20.77
N GLU A 48 16.62 16.97 -20.65
CA GLU A 48 15.59 17.79 -21.29
C GLU A 48 15.06 18.89 -20.36
N HIS A 49 14.83 18.57 -19.09
CA HIS A 49 14.13 19.46 -18.14
C HIS A 49 15.06 20.14 -17.12
N GLY A 50 16.37 19.92 -17.21
CA GLY A 50 17.37 20.63 -16.40
C GLY A 50 17.52 20.10 -14.97
N VAL A 51 18.02 20.97 -14.08
CA VAL A 51 18.33 20.63 -12.68
C VAL A 51 17.06 20.74 -11.83
N MET A 52 16.85 19.75 -10.97
CA MET A 52 15.74 19.68 -10.03
C MET A 52 16.26 19.28 -8.65
N LYS A 53 15.55 19.68 -7.60
CA LYS A 53 15.88 19.36 -6.20
C LYS A 53 14.61 18.97 -5.45
N THR A 54 14.50 17.70 -5.07
CA THR A 54 13.33 17.16 -4.37
C THR A 54 13.67 16.90 -2.90
N LEU A 55 12.85 17.37 -1.96
CA LEU A 55 12.98 17.00 -0.55
C LEU A 55 12.57 15.54 -0.38
N VAL A 56 13.42 14.74 0.27
CA VAL A 56 13.20 13.31 0.54
C VAL A 56 12.97 13.05 2.02
N SER A 57 13.60 13.85 2.89
CA SER A 57 13.35 13.84 4.32
C SER A 57 13.60 15.21 4.91
N ASP A 58 12.71 15.66 5.79
CA ASP A 58 12.84 16.87 6.60
C ASP A 58 13.53 16.61 7.95
N ASP A 59 13.98 15.39 8.21
CA ASP A 59 14.72 14.98 9.41
C ASP A 59 16.03 14.26 9.04
N PRO A 60 17.15 15.02 8.90
CA PRO A 60 18.46 14.45 8.61
C PRO A 60 18.97 13.48 9.67
N VAL A 61 18.56 13.64 10.93
CA VAL A 61 18.99 12.74 12.02
C VAL A 61 18.30 11.38 11.85
N TYR A 62 16.99 11.39 11.60
CA TYR A 62 16.24 10.18 11.29
C TYR A 62 16.79 9.50 10.03
N TRP A 63 17.03 10.24 8.95
CA TRP A 63 17.59 9.70 7.71
C TRP A 63 18.91 8.96 7.93
N ARG A 64 19.85 9.53 8.69
CA ARG A 64 21.12 8.84 8.98
C ARG A 64 20.88 7.58 9.80
N ARG A 65 19.98 7.66 10.77
CA ARG A 65 19.63 6.52 11.62
C ARG A 65 19.00 5.37 10.83
N THR A 66 18.25 5.61 9.75
CA THR A 66 17.71 4.53 8.91
C THR A 66 18.81 3.76 8.18
N LEU A 67 19.97 4.39 7.93
CA LEU A 67 21.13 3.73 7.33
C LEU A 67 21.87 2.82 8.32
N ASP A 68 21.61 2.93 9.62
CA ASP A 68 22.22 2.08 10.65
C ASP A 68 21.48 0.73 10.82
N TYR A 69 20.21 0.66 10.43
CA TYR A 69 19.35 -0.53 10.60
C TYR A 69 19.18 -1.30 9.29
N LEU A 70 20.28 -1.88 8.80
CA LEU A 70 20.29 -2.68 7.57
C LEU A 70 20.13 -4.17 7.88
N LYS A 71 19.06 -4.78 7.35
CA LYS A 71 18.87 -6.23 7.31
C LYS A 71 18.94 -6.68 5.84
N PRO A 72 19.62 -7.78 5.51
CA PRO A 72 19.43 -8.44 4.22
C PRO A 72 17.94 -8.68 3.95
N GLY A 73 17.48 -8.35 2.75
CA GLY A 73 16.09 -8.57 2.38
C GLY A 73 15.79 -10.07 2.19
N ASP A 74 14.58 -10.48 2.55
CA ASP A 74 14.12 -11.86 2.36
C ASP A 74 13.54 -11.95 0.95
N ARG A 75 14.07 -12.82 0.09
CA ARG A 75 13.61 -12.87 -1.31
C ARG A 75 12.40 -13.80 -1.46
N PRO A 76 11.48 -13.50 -2.39
CA PRO A 76 10.41 -14.44 -2.72
C PRO A 76 11.00 -15.76 -3.24
N LEU A 77 10.33 -16.87 -2.96
CA LEU A 77 10.70 -18.22 -3.42
C LEU A 77 10.60 -18.34 -4.94
N ALA A 78 9.63 -17.66 -5.54
CA ALA A 78 9.43 -17.62 -6.98
C ALA A 78 9.14 -16.18 -7.45
N PRO A 79 9.90 -15.66 -8.44
CA PRO A 79 9.57 -14.37 -9.03
C PRO A 79 8.29 -14.48 -9.89
N ALA A 80 7.48 -13.43 -9.87
CA ALA A 80 6.26 -13.34 -10.67
C ALA A 80 6.52 -12.92 -12.13
N THR A 81 7.65 -12.24 -12.38
CA THR A 81 8.01 -11.67 -13.69
C THR A 81 9.48 -11.93 -14.04
N ARG A 82 9.91 -11.47 -15.21
CA ARG A 82 11.32 -11.46 -15.64
C ARG A 82 11.87 -10.02 -15.60
N THR A 83 13.18 -9.88 -15.46
CA THR A 83 13.86 -8.60 -15.70
C THR A 83 14.17 -8.48 -17.19
N GLU A 84 13.62 -7.48 -17.86
CA GLU A 84 13.82 -7.18 -19.28
C GLU A 84 14.40 -5.77 -19.50
N ARG A 85 13.82 -4.76 -18.85
CA ARG A 85 14.18 -3.34 -18.92
C ARG A 85 14.84 -2.81 -17.63
N GLY A 86 14.85 -3.61 -16.56
CA GLY A 86 15.44 -3.27 -15.27
C GLY A 86 14.51 -2.43 -14.37
N CYS A 87 14.97 -2.16 -13.15
CA CYS A 87 14.25 -1.32 -12.19
C CYS A 87 14.18 0.15 -12.67
N PRO A 88 13.01 0.83 -12.64
CA PRO A 88 11.72 0.41 -12.07
C PRO A 88 10.71 -0.10 -13.13
N TRP A 89 11.13 -0.32 -14.37
CA TRP A 89 10.24 -0.65 -15.49
C TRP A 89 9.66 -2.06 -15.43
N ASP A 90 10.33 -2.97 -14.73
CA ASP A 90 9.87 -4.33 -14.45
C ASP A 90 9.56 -4.53 -12.96
N CYS A 91 9.33 -3.43 -12.24
CA CYS A 91 9.05 -3.46 -10.80
C CYS A 91 7.77 -4.25 -10.50
N GLY A 92 7.83 -5.01 -9.41
CA GLY A 92 6.97 -6.14 -9.06
C GLY A 92 7.85 -7.20 -8.39
N LEU A 93 7.37 -8.43 -8.22
CA LEU A 93 8.19 -9.55 -7.70
C LEU A 93 9.14 -10.10 -8.78
N CYS A 94 9.96 -9.24 -9.38
CA CYS A 94 10.96 -9.62 -10.38
C CYS A 94 12.21 -10.24 -9.72
N PRO A 95 13.12 -10.86 -10.49
CA PRO A 95 14.34 -11.46 -9.93
C PRO A 95 15.24 -10.49 -9.17
N ASP A 96 15.21 -9.20 -9.53
CA ASP A 96 15.96 -8.13 -8.86
C ASP A 96 15.23 -7.59 -7.61
N HIS A 97 14.01 -8.06 -7.33
CA HIS A 97 13.31 -7.68 -6.10
C HIS A 97 13.98 -8.35 -4.90
N GLU A 98 14.55 -7.52 -4.03
CA GLU A 98 15.28 -7.98 -2.85
C GLU A 98 14.39 -8.20 -1.62
N GLN A 99 13.06 -8.13 -1.74
CA GLN A 99 12.15 -8.25 -0.60
C GLN A 99 10.89 -9.05 -0.97
N HIS A 100 10.40 -9.82 0.00
CA HIS A 100 9.20 -10.65 -0.07
C HIS A 100 7.94 -9.80 0.18
N SER A 101 6.76 -10.38 -0.07
CA SER A 101 5.50 -9.66 0.15
C SER A 101 5.09 -9.69 1.62
N CYS A 102 5.48 -8.68 2.42
CA CYS A 102 5.06 -8.60 3.83
C CYS A 102 3.53 -8.50 4.01
N LEU A 103 2.86 -7.79 3.09
CA LEU A 103 1.40 -7.69 3.02
C LEU A 103 1.00 -7.69 1.55
N ALA A 104 0.31 -8.75 1.13
CA ALA A 104 -0.26 -8.81 -0.21
C ALA A 104 -1.69 -8.25 -0.21
N ILE A 105 -2.00 -7.35 -1.15
CA ILE A 105 -3.35 -6.81 -1.33
C ILE A 105 -3.94 -7.41 -2.61
N VAL A 106 -5.05 -8.12 -2.46
CA VAL A 106 -5.81 -8.71 -3.57
C VAL A 106 -7.09 -7.90 -3.76
N GLU A 107 -7.10 -7.08 -4.80
CA GLU A 107 -8.28 -6.32 -5.18
C GLU A 107 -9.27 -7.23 -5.90
N ILE A 108 -10.49 -7.37 -5.37
CA ILE A 108 -11.51 -8.26 -5.98
C ILE A 108 -12.62 -7.49 -6.69
N ASN A 109 -12.74 -6.19 -6.45
CA ASN A 109 -13.78 -5.33 -7.00
C ASN A 109 -13.22 -4.00 -7.53
N GLU A 110 -13.83 -3.46 -8.56
CA GLU A 110 -13.79 -2.01 -8.87
C GLU A 110 -15.08 -1.31 -8.41
N ALA A 111 -16.18 -2.08 -8.29
CA ALA A 111 -17.44 -1.59 -7.76
C ALA A 111 -17.31 -1.20 -6.28
N CYS A 112 -17.89 -0.07 -5.91
CA CYS A 112 -18.01 0.38 -4.53
C CYS A 112 -19.39 1.02 -4.31
N ASN A 113 -19.98 0.83 -3.14
CA ASN A 113 -21.22 1.51 -2.75
C ASN A 113 -21.00 2.95 -2.25
N LEU A 114 -19.78 3.48 -2.34
CA LEU A 114 -19.40 4.87 -2.11
C LEU A 114 -18.65 5.42 -3.33
N ALA A 115 -18.62 6.76 -3.46
CA ALA A 115 -17.83 7.46 -4.48
C ALA A 115 -16.96 8.53 -3.78
N CYS A 116 -15.94 8.07 -3.03
CA CYS A 116 -15.15 8.96 -2.18
C CYS A 116 -14.35 9.97 -3.02
N PRO A 117 -14.37 11.28 -2.70
CA PRO A 117 -13.57 12.28 -3.40
C PRO A 117 -12.06 12.01 -3.42
N VAL A 118 -11.54 11.30 -2.42
CA VAL A 118 -10.11 10.97 -2.30
C VAL A 118 -9.76 9.55 -2.76
N CYS A 119 -10.69 8.84 -3.43
CA CYS A 119 -10.44 7.48 -3.87
C CYS A 119 -9.41 7.43 -5.02
N PHE A 120 -8.18 7.00 -4.73
CA PHE A 120 -7.16 6.83 -5.77
C PHE A 120 -7.55 5.78 -6.82
N ALA A 121 -8.35 4.79 -6.45
CA ALA A 121 -8.80 3.70 -7.32
C ALA A 121 -10.01 4.07 -8.19
N ASP A 122 -10.58 5.28 -8.05
CA ASP A 122 -11.79 5.74 -8.76
C ASP A 122 -12.95 4.72 -8.71
N SER A 123 -13.02 3.98 -7.59
CA SER A 123 -14.08 3.00 -7.35
C SER A 123 -15.37 3.73 -7.01
N SER A 124 -16.48 3.28 -7.58
CA SER A 124 -17.78 3.93 -7.41
C SER A 124 -18.94 3.01 -7.76
N PRO A 125 -20.20 3.43 -7.46
CA PRO A 125 -21.38 2.67 -7.87
C PRO A 125 -21.57 2.59 -9.39
N LYS A 126 -20.82 3.39 -10.15
CA LYS A 126 -20.83 3.38 -11.62
C LYS A 126 -19.96 2.26 -12.20
N ARG A 127 -19.04 1.70 -11.41
CA ARG A 127 -18.24 0.53 -11.77
C ARG A 127 -19.05 -0.72 -11.47
N ALA A 128 -18.94 -1.73 -12.31
CA ALA A 128 -19.67 -3.00 -12.16
C ALA A 128 -18.73 -4.23 -12.12
N THR A 129 -17.42 -4.00 -12.18
CA THR A 129 -16.43 -5.07 -12.28
C THR A 129 -16.25 -5.75 -10.93
N HIS A 130 -16.53 -7.06 -10.91
CA HIS A 130 -16.21 -8.00 -9.86
C HIS A 130 -15.32 -9.09 -10.48
N ARG A 131 -14.15 -9.35 -9.91
CA ARG A 131 -13.29 -10.44 -10.38
C ARG A 131 -13.96 -11.77 -10.09
N SER A 132 -13.92 -12.72 -11.01
CA SER A 132 -14.50 -14.04 -10.74
C SER A 132 -13.78 -14.73 -9.57
N LEU A 133 -14.47 -15.59 -8.82
CA LEU A 133 -13.83 -16.40 -7.78
C LEU A 133 -12.61 -17.16 -8.32
N ALA A 134 -12.69 -17.69 -9.55
CA ALA A 134 -11.60 -18.39 -10.20
C ALA A 134 -10.39 -17.49 -10.50
N GLU A 135 -10.59 -16.21 -10.81
CA GLU A 135 -9.49 -15.24 -10.93
C GLU A 135 -8.85 -14.97 -9.58
N VAL A 136 -9.65 -14.75 -8.54
CA VAL A 136 -9.16 -14.49 -7.18
C VAL A 136 -8.37 -15.69 -6.65
N GLU A 137 -8.84 -16.91 -6.88
CA GLU A 137 -8.11 -18.13 -6.53
C GLU A 137 -6.75 -18.20 -7.23
N ARG A 138 -6.66 -17.86 -8.52
CA ARG A 138 -5.36 -17.79 -9.23
C ARG A 138 -4.43 -16.73 -8.66
N MET A 139 -4.96 -15.58 -8.24
CA MET A 139 -4.15 -14.53 -7.59
C MET A 139 -3.60 -15.00 -6.24
N LEU A 140 -4.43 -15.68 -5.44
CA LEU A 140 -4.02 -16.29 -4.17
C LEU A 140 -2.99 -17.41 -4.38
N ASP A 141 -3.14 -18.22 -5.43
CA ASP A 141 -2.18 -19.28 -5.76
C ASP A 141 -0.83 -18.70 -6.19
N ALA A 142 -0.82 -17.60 -6.95
CA ALA A 142 0.41 -16.90 -7.29
C ALA A 142 1.13 -16.34 -6.06
N LEU A 143 0.39 -15.80 -5.09
CA LEU A 143 0.94 -15.35 -3.81
C LEU A 143 1.57 -16.52 -3.03
N VAL A 144 0.86 -17.65 -2.92
CA VAL A 144 1.39 -18.85 -2.25
C VAL A 144 2.62 -19.40 -2.97
N ALA A 145 2.67 -19.36 -4.30
CA ALA A 145 3.85 -19.78 -5.05
C ALA A 145 5.06 -18.86 -4.79
N SER A 146 4.84 -17.56 -4.60
CA SER A 146 5.88 -16.58 -4.27
C SER A 146 6.41 -16.74 -2.85
N GLU A 147 5.54 -16.88 -1.86
CA GLU A 147 5.92 -16.78 -0.44
C GLU A 147 6.00 -18.16 0.26
N GLY A 148 5.39 -19.20 -0.30
CA GLY A 148 5.21 -20.50 0.33
C GLY A 148 4.14 -20.46 1.44
N GLU A 149 4.40 -19.72 2.50
CA GLU A 149 3.46 -19.47 3.62
C GLU A 149 3.30 -17.95 3.83
N PRO A 150 2.44 -17.26 3.05
CA PRO A 150 2.25 -15.82 3.21
C PRO A 150 1.79 -15.43 4.63
N ASP A 151 2.41 -14.40 5.20
CA ASP A 151 2.04 -13.88 6.52
C ASP A 151 0.63 -13.29 6.53
N LEU A 152 0.33 -12.45 5.54
CA LEU A 152 -0.90 -11.66 5.52
C LEU A 152 -1.38 -11.41 4.09
N VAL A 153 -2.66 -11.69 3.86
CA VAL A 153 -3.37 -11.23 2.65
C VAL A 153 -4.52 -10.31 3.03
N GLN A 154 -4.59 -9.15 2.41
CA GLN A 154 -5.73 -8.24 2.50
C GLN A 154 -6.61 -8.38 1.26
N ILE A 155 -7.86 -8.75 1.47
CA ILE A 155 -8.91 -8.72 0.44
C ILE A 155 -9.47 -7.30 0.40
N SER A 156 -9.35 -6.65 -0.77
CA SER A 156 -9.60 -5.22 -0.98
C SER A 156 -10.28 -4.95 -2.33
N GLY A 157 -10.20 -3.72 -2.84
CA GLY A 157 -10.70 -3.24 -4.13
C GLY A 157 -11.49 -1.95 -3.94
N GLY A 158 -12.60 -1.82 -4.68
CA GLY A 158 -13.66 -0.86 -4.36
C GLY A 158 -14.26 -1.14 -2.98
N GLU A 159 -15.42 -1.78 -2.92
CA GLU A 159 -15.91 -2.35 -1.64
C GLU A 159 -15.99 -3.88 -1.77
N PRO A 160 -15.11 -4.66 -1.13
CA PRO A 160 -15.12 -6.11 -1.30
C PRO A 160 -16.39 -6.75 -0.72
N THR A 161 -17.01 -6.18 0.31
CA THR A 161 -18.19 -6.79 0.94
C THR A 161 -19.44 -6.76 0.06
N ILE A 162 -19.47 -5.98 -1.02
CA ILE A 162 -20.54 -6.03 -2.03
C ILE A 162 -20.29 -7.08 -3.13
N HIS A 163 -19.13 -7.77 -3.12
CA HIS A 163 -18.91 -8.88 -4.05
C HIS A 163 -19.92 -10.00 -3.74
N PRO A 164 -20.62 -10.55 -4.76
CA PRO A 164 -21.62 -11.61 -4.55
C PRO A 164 -21.06 -12.94 -4.01
N GLN A 165 -19.73 -13.08 -3.95
CA GLN A 165 -19.01 -14.30 -3.57
C GLN A 165 -17.96 -14.02 -2.49
N ILE A 166 -18.14 -12.95 -1.72
CA ILE A 166 -17.14 -12.49 -0.74
C ILE A 166 -16.82 -13.58 0.30
N LEU A 167 -17.82 -14.32 0.78
CA LEU A 167 -17.60 -15.38 1.77
C LEU A 167 -16.84 -16.56 1.16
N GLU A 168 -17.13 -16.93 -0.09
CA GLU A 168 -16.38 -17.97 -0.81
C GLU A 168 -14.93 -17.57 -1.06
N ILE A 169 -14.68 -16.28 -1.38
CA ILE A 169 -13.33 -15.73 -1.55
C ILE A 169 -12.54 -15.79 -0.24
N LEU A 170 -13.14 -15.36 0.87
CA LEU A 170 -12.49 -15.42 2.19
C LEU A 170 -12.21 -16.87 2.59
N ALA A 171 -13.16 -17.78 2.36
CA ALA A 171 -12.94 -19.21 2.57
C ALA A 171 -11.83 -19.77 1.67
N ALA A 172 -11.72 -19.30 0.42
CA ALA A 172 -10.65 -19.68 -0.48
C ALA A 172 -9.27 -19.23 0.02
N ALA A 173 -9.16 -18.02 0.57
CA ALA A 173 -7.93 -17.57 1.22
C ALA A 173 -7.58 -18.44 2.44
N ARG A 174 -8.57 -18.80 3.28
CA ARG A 174 -8.34 -19.66 4.47
C ARG A 174 -7.96 -21.11 4.14
N ARG A 175 -8.31 -21.64 2.97
CA ARG A 175 -7.89 -22.99 2.53
C ARG A 175 -6.42 -23.09 2.14
N ARG A 176 -5.74 -21.95 1.95
CA ARG A 176 -4.33 -21.87 1.56
C ARG A 176 -3.45 -21.70 2.79
N PRO A 177 -2.13 -21.93 2.69
CA PRO A 177 -1.18 -21.74 3.81
C PRO A 177 -0.94 -20.24 4.09
N ILE A 178 -2.00 -19.45 4.24
CA ILE A 178 -1.94 -18.03 4.57
C ILE A 178 -2.22 -17.88 6.05
N ARG A 179 -1.27 -17.27 6.77
CA ARG A 179 -1.29 -17.21 8.24
C ARG A 179 -2.42 -16.31 8.73
N HIS A 180 -2.64 -15.17 8.09
CA HIS A 180 -3.70 -14.21 8.46
C HIS A 180 -4.42 -13.63 7.24
N VAL A 181 -5.74 -13.49 7.34
CA VAL A 181 -6.59 -12.88 6.29
C VAL A 181 -7.21 -11.60 6.83
N MET A 182 -7.08 -10.52 6.08
CA MET A 182 -7.61 -9.21 6.42
C MET A 182 -8.66 -8.79 5.40
N LEU A 183 -9.78 -8.25 5.86
CA LEU A 183 -10.84 -7.70 5.00
C LEU A 183 -10.82 -6.16 5.09
N ASN A 184 -10.48 -5.48 3.99
CA ASN A 184 -10.50 -4.02 3.91
C ASN A 184 -11.89 -3.52 3.48
N THR A 185 -12.59 -2.79 4.34
CA THR A 185 -13.98 -2.41 4.06
C THR A 185 -14.30 -1.00 4.56
N ASN A 186 -15.23 -0.34 3.87
CA ASN A 186 -15.86 0.89 4.32
C ASN A 186 -16.81 0.70 5.53
N GLY A 187 -17.12 -0.55 5.88
CA GLY A 187 -17.86 -0.90 7.09
C GLY A 187 -19.38 -0.76 7.00
N ILE A 188 -19.94 -0.35 5.85
CA ILE A 188 -21.40 -0.21 5.68
C ILE A 188 -22.10 -1.56 5.90
N ARG A 189 -21.67 -2.61 5.20
CA ARG A 189 -22.26 -3.94 5.36
C ARG A 189 -22.03 -4.50 6.77
N ILE A 190 -20.89 -4.21 7.39
CA ILE A 190 -20.61 -4.60 8.77
C ILE A 190 -21.60 -3.95 9.75
N ALA A 191 -21.96 -2.68 9.54
CA ALA A 191 -22.92 -1.98 10.36
C ALA A 191 -24.37 -2.48 10.19
N GLU A 192 -24.74 -2.86 8.95
CA GLU A 192 -26.13 -3.08 8.57
C GLU A 192 -26.55 -4.55 8.52
N ASP A 193 -25.61 -5.49 8.39
CA ASP A 193 -25.87 -6.92 8.19
C ASP A 193 -25.20 -7.76 9.30
N PRO A 194 -25.83 -7.90 10.49
CA PRO A 194 -25.28 -8.69 11.59
C PRO A 194 -24.99 -10.14 11.23
N ALA A 195 -25.80 -10.75 10.34
CA ALA A 195 -25.61 -12.14 9.90
C ALA A 195 -24.33 -12.30 9.07
N PHE A 196 -23.99 -11.32 8.25
CA PHE A 196 -22.68 -11.28 7.59
C PHE A 196 -21.54 -11.19 8.60
N VAL A 197 -21.68 -10.37 9.66
CA VAL A 197 -20.64 -10.30 10.71
C VAL A 197 -20.54 -11.61 11.50
N ASP A 198 -21.66 -12.31 11.75
CA ASP A 198 -21.63 -13.66 12.32
C ASP A 198 -20.83 -14.62 11.41
N ALA A 199 -21.06 -14.59 10.10
CA ALA A 199 -20.30 -15.42 9.15
C ALA A 199 -18.80 -15.06 9.12
N LEU A 200 -18.43 -13.79 9.28
CA LEU A 200 -17.02 -13.38 9.40
C LEU A 200 -16.39 -13.87 10.71
N ALA A 201 -17.16 -13.95 11.80
CA ALA A 201 -16.66 -14.42 13.09
C ALA A 201 -16.19 -15.88 13.05
N GLU A 202 -16.76 -16.69 12.16
CA GLU A 202 -16.38 -18.09 11.91
C GLU A 202 -15.01 -18.25 11.22
N LEU A 203 -14.44 -17.18 10.66
CA LEU A 203 -13.13 -17.22 10.00
C LEU A 203 -11.96 -17.14 10.99
N ARG A 204 -12.23 -16.92 12.28
CA ARG A 204 -11.24 -16.84 13.35
C ARG A 204 -10.75 -18.23 13.78
N PRO A 205 -9.53 -18.35 14.31
CA PRO A 205 -8.50 -17.31 14.41
C PRO A 205 -7.82 -17.04 13.05
N GLY A 206 -7.02 -15.98 12.99
CA GLY A 206 -6.29 -15.62 11.77
C GLY A 206 -7.12 -14.77 10.79
N PHE A 207 -8.11 -14.03 11.31
CA PHE A 207 -8.94 -13.12 10.54
C PHE A 207 -9.10 -11.77 11.25
N GLU A 208 -9.02 -10.68 10.49
CA GLU A 208 -9.26 -9.32 10.97
C GLU A 208 -9.99 -8.44 9.94
N VAL A 209 -10.64 -7.41 10.44
CA VAL A 209 -11.26 -6.38 9.62
C VAL A 209 -10.39 -5.13 9.65
N TYR A 210 -9.94 -4.67 8.48
CA TYR A 210 -9.32 -3.36 8.31
C TYR A 210 -10.43 -2.37 8.00
N LEU A 211 -10.87 -1.65 9.03
CA LEU A 211 -12.02 -0.76 8.92
C LEU A 211 -11.54 0.61 8.48
N GLN A 212 -12.04 1.06 7.34
CA GLN A 212 -11.87 2.44 6.92
C GLN A 212 -12.44 3.40 7.98
N PHE A 213 -11.56 4.06 8.74
CA PHE A 213 -11.95 4.98 9.82
C PHE A 213 -11.12 6.27 9.84
N ASP A 214 -11.69 7.39 9.41
CA ASP A 214 -10.98 8.69 9.43
C ASP A 214 -11.48 9.67 10.50
N SER A 215 -12.73 9.49 10.97
CA SER A 215 -13.43 10.45 11.82
C SER A 215 -14.79 9.91 12.32
N LEU A 216 -15.31 10.50 13.39
CA LEU A 216 -16.72 10.33 13.78
C LEU A 216 -17.61 11.51 13.33
N SER A 217 -17.02 12.57 12.77
CA SER A 217 -17.72 13.76 12.28
C SER A 217 -18.24 13.54 10.86
N ASP A 218 -19.55 13.70 10.67
CA ASP A 218 -20.19 13.62 9.35
C ASP A 218 -19.73 14.73 8.39
N GLU A 219 -19.31 15.88 8.92
CA GLU A 219 -18.77 16.96 8.09
C GLU A 219 -17.44 16.55 7.45
N ALA A 220 -16.49 16.10 8.26
CA ALA A 220 -15.20 15.58 7.78
C ALA A 220 -15.44 14.43 6.80
N LEU A 221 -16.32 13.51 7.17
CA LEU A 221 -16.70 12.36 6.36
C LEU A 221 -17.30 12.69 4.99
N LYS A 222 -18.20 13.68 4.92
CA LYS A 222 -18.72 14.14 3.64
C LYS A 222 -17.61 14.70 2.76
N ASN A 223 -16.65 15.41 3.34
CA ASN A 223 -15.52 15.99 2.60
C ASN A 223 -14.63 14.91 1.97
N ILE A 224 -14.22 13.89 2.75
CA ILE A 224 -13.25 12.89 2.27
C ILE A 224 -13.88 11.60 1.70
N ARG A 225 -15.08 11.22 2.15
CA ARG A 225 -15.77 9.98 1.72
C ARG A 225 -17.04 10.23 0.91
N GLY A 226 -17.51 11.47 0.81
CA GLY A 226 -18.70 11.82 0.03
C GLY A 226 -20.03 11.43 0.68
N ALA A 227 -20.03 10.98 1.94
CA ALA A 227 -21.23 10.51 2.64
C ALA A 227 -21.16 10.76 4.15
N ALA A 228 -22.33 10.83 4.80
CA ALA A 228 -22.44 10.88 6.26
C ALA A 228 -22.37 9.46 6.85
N LEU A 229 -21.20 9.09 7.40
CA LEU A 229 -20.90 7.72 7.84
C LEU A 229 -20.62 7.61 9.34
N GLY A 230 -20.81 8.67 10.13
CA GLY A 230 -20.47 8.67 11.56
C GLY A 230 -21.26 7.61 12.35
N ARG A 231 -22.55 7.45 12.03
CA ARG A 231 -23.39 6.38 12.61
C ARG A 231 -22.93 4.99 12.15
N ILE A 232 -22.63 4.83 10.85
CA ILE A 232 -22.17 3.55 10.28
C ILE A 232 -20.90 3.09 10.99
N ARG A 233 -19.91 3.98 11.15
CA ARG A 233 -18.64 3.66 11.84
C ARG A 233 -18.85 3.18 13.27
N ARG A 234 -19.70 3.88 14.04
CA ARG A 234 -20.04 3.47 15.41
C ARG A 234 -20.71 2.10 15.45
N GLN A 235 -21.67 1.86 14.56
CA GLN A 235 -22.39 0.59 14.52
C GLN A 235 -21.51 -0.56 14.04
N ALA A 236 -20.64 -0.34 13.05
CA ALA A 236 -19.69 -1.33 12.57
C ALA A 236 -18.75 -1.78 13.71
N LEU A 237 -18.16 -0.81 14.44
CA LEU A 237 -17.34 -1.11 15.62
C LEU A 237 -18.11 -1.91 16.67
N ALA A 238 -19.34 -1.50 17.01
CA ALA A 238 -20.16 -2.23 17.97
C ALA A 238 -20.46 -3.67 17.53
N ASN A 239 -20.73 -3.89 16.24
CA ASN A 239 -21.02 -5.22 15.70
C ASN A 239 -19.79 -6.14 15.70
N LEU A 240 -18.60 -5.59 15.39
CA LEU A 240 -17.32 -6.30 15.41
C LEU A 240 -16.91 -6.66 16.85
N GLU A 241 -17.02 -5.69 17.76
CA GLU A 241 -16.73 -5.87 19.19
C GLU A 241 -17.63 -6.94 19.81
N ALA A 242 -18.93 -6.91 19.52
CA ALA A 242 -19.89 -7.89 20.03
C ALA A 242 -19.56 -9.34 19.64
N ARG A 243 -18.78 -9.55 18.58
CA ARG A 243 -18.34 -10.87 18.10
C ARG A 243 -16.86 -11.14 18.36
N ASN A 244 -16.17 -10.21 19.01
CA ASN A 244 -14.73 -10.27 19.27
C ASN A 244 -13.92 -10.52 17.98
N ILE A 245 -14.25 -9.76 16.92
CA ILE A 245 -13.49 -9.75 15.66
C ILE A 245 -12.44 -8.64 15.75
N SER A 246 -11.17 -8.99 15.56
CA SER A 246 -10.07 -8.02 15.58
C SER A 246 -10.29 -6.98 14.48
N THR A 247 -10.12 -5.70 14.84
CA THR A 247 -10.34 -4.58 13.94
C THR A 247 -9.20 -3.58 14.08
N THR A 248 -8.64 -3.15 12.94
CA THR A 248 -7.61 -2.10 12.85
C THR A 248 -8.10 -0.94 11.99
#